data_AF-A0A0Q5SND5-F1
#
_entry.id   AF-A0A0Q5SND5-F1
#
_cell.length_a   1.000
_cell.length_b   1.000
_cell.length_c   1.000
_cell.angle_alpha   90.00
_cell.angle_beta   90.00
_cell.angle_gamma   90.00
#
_symmetry.space_group_name_H-M   'P 1'
#
loop_
_entity.id
_entity.type
_entity.pdbx_description
1 polymer ?
#
loop_
_entity_poly.entity_id
_entity_poly.type
_entity_poly.pdbx_seq_one_letter_code
_entity_poly.pdbx_strand_id
1 'polypeptide(L)'
;MSDYSENLGNGFLYESSGKEFKNIRTPIRGQKNIYGKVMEYKFNADFILAIQQPSREIYHGSIAYELRNADRVKYKYNSTNDRIESERVADSLILNDPYYKSIFANTTNYWIISHQNKTMYGPLTKEEYFRKRKELKVPDELKLEEGNE
;
A
#
# COMPACT_ATOMS: atom_id res chain seq x y z
N MET A 1 13.72 -2.45 18.21
CA MET A 1 12.57 -2.22 17.31
C MET A 1 11.80 -3.51 17.23
N SER A 2 10.51 -3.47 17.52
CA SER A 2 9.61 -4.62 17.53
C SER A 2 8.68 -4.57 16.33
N ASP A 3 8.24 -5.74 15.88
CA ASP A 3 7.14 -5.84 14.93
C ASP A 3 5.85 -5.38 15.61
N TYR A 4 5.04 -4.62 14.89
CA TYR A 4 3.75 -4.11 15.35
C TYR A 4 2.71 -4.33 14.27
N SER A 5 1.49 -4.69 14.67
CA SER A 5 0.37 -4.82 13.77
C SER A 5 -0.90 -4.30 14.41
N GLU A 6 -1.75 -3.63 13.63
CA GLU A 6 -3.05 -3.11 14.08
C GLU A 6 -4.15 -3.51 13.11
N ASN A 7 -5.22 -4.09 13.65
CA ASN A 7 -6.42 -4.40 12.88
C ASN A 7 -7.19 -3.11 12.62
N LEU A 8 -7.28 -2.74 11.34
CA LEU A 8 -7.94 -1.52 10.88
C LEU A 8 -9.43 -1.73 10.55
N GLY A 9 -9.98 -2.92 10.87
CA GLY A 9 -11.36 -3.28 10.58
C GLY A 9 -11.52 -4.03 9.26
N ASN A 10 -12.56 -4.88 9.19
CA ASN A 10 -12.94 -5.64 7.98
C ASN A 10 -11.82 -6.44 7.31
N GLY A 11 -10.81 -6.86 8.08
CA GLY A 11 -9.66 -7.64 7.59
C GLY A 11 -8.50 -6.81 7.03
N PHE A 12 -8.60 -5.48 7.05
CA PHE A 12 -7.45 -4.62 6.79
C PHE A 12 -6.50 -4.63 7.98
N LEU A 13 -5.21 -4.64 7.70
CA LEU A 13 -4.17 -4.77 8.72
C LEU A 13 -3.05 -3.77 8.44
N TYR A 14 -2.76 -2.89 9.39
CA TYR A 14 -1.50 -2.17 9.40
C TYR A 14 -0.42 -3.10 9.95
N GLU A 15 0.74 -3.13 9.29
CA GLU A 15 1.90 -3.89 9.73
C GLU A 15 3.13 -2.99 9.68
N SER A 16 3.89 -2.96 10.77
CA SER A 16 5.16 -2.27 10.90
C SER A 16 6.24 -3.27 11.34
N SER A 17 7.21 -3.53 10.47
CA SER A 17 8.38 -4.36 10.75
C SER A 17 9.66 -3.55 10.56
N GLY A 18 10.42 -3.34 11.63
CA GLY A 18 11.60 -2.48 11.60
C GLY A 18 11.29 -0.99 11.29
N LYS A 19 12.24 -0.28 10.68
CA LYS A 19 12.12 1.16 10.40
C LYS A 19 11.28 1.48 9.16
N GLU A 20 11.41 0.65 8.13
CA GLU A 20 11.03 1.01 6.77
C GLU A 20 9.76 0.29 6.29
N PHE A 21 9.49 -0.93 6.78
CA PHE A 21 8.32 -1.71 6.36
C PHE A 21 7.10 -1.31 7.17
N LYS A 22 6.38 -0.29 6.68
CA LYS A 22 5.08 0.15 7.20
C LYS A 22 4.06 0.01 6.09
N ASN A 23 3.17 -0.96 6.20
CA ASN A 23 2.26 -1.38 5.15
C ASN A 23 0.81 -1.33 5.62
N ILE A 24 -0.13 -1.15 4.70
CA ILE A 24 -1.54 -1.50 4.92
C ILE A 24 -1.89 -2.66 3.99
N ARG A 25 -2.21 -3.80 4.58
CA ARG A 25 -2.65 -5.00 3.86
C ARG A 25 -4.15 -4.97 3.60
N THR A 26 -4.52 -5.31 2.38
CA THR A 26 -5.91 -5.43 1.96
C THR A 26 -6.36 -6.90 1.97
N PRO A 27 -7.56 -7.20 2.50
CA PRO A 27 -8.16 -8.53 2.40
C PRO A 27 -8.84 -8.76 1.03
N ILE A 28 -8.90 -7.74 0.18
CA ILE A 28 -9.67 -7.77 -1.07
C ILE A 28 -8.85 -8.43 -2.17
N ARG A 29 -9.38 -9.53 -2.71
CA ARG A 29 -8.74 -10.28 -3.79
C ARG A 29 -8.53 -9.39 -5.02
N GLY A 30 -7.29 -9.34 -5.51
CA GLY A 30 -6.91 -8.58 -6.70
C GLY A 30 -6.58 -7.11 -6.43
N GLN A 31 -6.82 -6.61 -5.21
CA GLN A 31 -6.35 -5.31 -4.79
C GLN A 31 -4.93 -5.42 -4.23
N LYS A 32 -4.06 -4.48 -4.62
CA LYS A 32 -2.67 -4.44 -4.16
C LYS A 32 -2.60 -3.79 -2.77
N ASN A 33 -1.67 -4.23 -1.93
CA ASN A 33 -1.44 -3.59 -0.64
C ASN A 33 -0.82 -2.20 -0.83
N ILE A 34 -0.88 -1.37 0.21
CA ILE A 34 -0.12 -0.11 0.28
C ILE A 34 1.24 -0.45 0.91
N TYR A 35 2.28 -0.65 0.09
CA TYR A 35 3.60 -1.08 0.56
C TYR A 35 4.52 0.07 0.94
N GLY A 36 5.22 -0.06 2.06
CA GLY A 36 6.36 0.77 2.45
C GLY A 36 5.97 2.17 2.89
N LYS A 37 6.58 2.59 4.01
CA LYS A 37 6.54 3.98 4.51
C LYS A 37 5.14 4.60 4.51
N VAL A 38 4.14 3.88 5.01
CA VAL A 38 2.93 4.52 5.54
C VAL A 38 3.38 5.40 6.71
N MET A 39 3.33 6.71 6.51
CA MET A 39 3.83 7.70 7.46
C MET A 39 2.82 7.97 8.56
N GLU A 40 1.54 7.98 8.17
CA GLU A 40 0.42 8.16 9.05
C GLU A 40 -0.79 7.41 8.50
N TYR A 41 -1.64 6.93 9.40
CA TYR A 41 -2.98 6.50 9.07
C TYR A 41 -3.95 6.87 10.20
N LYS A 42 -5.22 7.02 9.83
CA LYS A 42 -6.35 7.13 10.77
C LYS A 42 -7.47 6.26 10.24
N PHE A 43 -8.27 5.69 11.13
CA PHE A 43 -9.38 4.85 10.70
C PHE A 43 -10.56 4.96 11.68
N ASN A 44 -11.74 4.63 11.17
CA ASN A 44 -12.95 4.44 11.95
C ASN A 44 -13.72 3.24 11.37
N ALA A 45 -15.00 3.06 11.75
CA ALA A 45 -15.81 1.95 11.26
C ALA A 45 -16.04 1.96 9.73
N ASP A 46 -15.95 3.14 9.08
CA ASP A 46 -16.31 3.35 7.68
C ASP A 46 -15.11 3.53 6.76
N PHE A 47 -14.01 4.10 7.26
CA PHE A 47 -12.87 4.51 6.45
C PHE A 47 -11.52 4.24 7.09
N ILE A 48 -10.52 4.02 6.24
CA ILE A 48 -9.10 4.16 6.56
C ILE A 48 -8.54 5.26 5.67
N LEU A 49 -7.81 6.20 6.26
CA LEU A 49 -7.04 7.23 5.59
C LEU A 49 -5.56 6.94 5.80
N ALA A 50 -4.73 7.13 4.78
CA ALA A 50 -3.29 6.94 4.93
C ALA A 50 -2.47 7.90 4.06
N ILE A 51 -1.31 8.30 4.60
CA ILE A 51 -0.25 9.01 3.89
C ILE A 51 0.91 8.03 3.67
N GLN A 52 1.40 7.96 2.44
CA GLN A 52 2.50 7.09 2.05
C GLN A 52 3.61 7.88 1.37
N GLN A 53 4.87 7.61 1.74
CA GLN A 53 6.04 8.02 0.97
C GLN A 53 6.64 6.80 0.26
N PRO A 54 6.22 6.46 -0.97
CA PRO A 54 6.51 5.17 -1.58
C PRO A 54 8.02 4.93 -1.71
N SER A 55 8.48 3.75 -1.28
CA SER A 55 9.86 3.32 -1.47
C SER A 55 9.95 2.30 -2.59
N ARG A 56 10.68 2.63 -3.66
CA ARG A 56 10.88 1.72 -4.79
C ARG A 56 11.51 0.40 -4.36
N GLU A 57 12.46 0.44 -3.43
CA GLU A 57 13.12 -0.75 -2.88
C GLU A 57 12.13 -1.68 -2.16
N ILE A 58 11.25 -1.11 -1.34
CA ILE A 58 10.25 -1.90 -0.58
C ILE A 58 9.21 -2.49 -1.53
N TYR A 59 8.71 -1.71 -2.49
CA TYR A 59 7.78 -2.21 -3.50
C TYR A 59 8.42 -3.32 -4.33
N HIS A 60 9.66 -3.15 -4.78
CA HIS A 60 10.38 -4.16 -5.54
C HIS A 60 10.49 -5.48 -4.76
N GLY A 61 10.95 -5.43 -3.51
CA GLY A 61 11.04 -6.60 -2.65
C GLY A 61 9.68 -7.26 -2.39
N SER A 62 8.65 -6.46 -2.13
CA SER A 62 7.29 -6.94 -1.84
C SER A 62 6.65 -7.61 -3.06
N ILE A 63 6.72 -6.98 -4.24
CA ILE A 63 6.20 -7.54 -5.49
C ILE A 63 6.92 -8.84 -5.84
N ALA A 64 8.26 -8.86 -5.79
CA ALA A 64 9.03 -10.05 -6.09
C ALA A 64 8.68 -11.20 -5.14
N TYR A 65 8.56 -10.92 -3.83
CA TYR A 65 8.15 -11.89 -2.83
C TYR A 65 6.74 -12.44 -3.09
N GLU A 66 5.77 -11.57 -3.37
CA GLU A 66 4.40 -11.98 -3.64
C GLU A 66 4.26 -12.80 -4.92
N LEU A 67 4.94 -12.42 -5.99
CA LEU A 67 4.95 -13.19 -7.25
C LEU A 67 5.41 -14.63 -7.01
N ARG A 68 6.48 -14.83 -6.24
CA ARG A 68 6.99 -16.17 -5.92
C ARG A 68 6.03 -16.98 -5.05
N ASN A 69 5.36 -16.33 -4.10
CA ASN A 69 4.44 -17.03 -3.21
C ASN A 69 3.08 -17.30 -3.84
N ALA A 70 2.65 -16.48 -4.78
CA ALA A 70 1.38 -16.63 -5.50
C ALA A 70 1.48 -17.72 -6.58
N ASP A 71 2.58 -17.80 -7.32
CA ASP A 71 2.79 -18.81 -8.37
C ASP A 71 3.81 -19.88 -7.93
N ARG A 72 3.34 -20.77 -7.05
CA ARG A 72 4.15 -21.91 -6.56
C ARG A 72 4.35 -23.01 -7.60
N VAL A 73 3.72 -22.91 -8.77
CA VAL A 73 3.97 -23.81 -9.89
C VAL A 73 5.24 -23.35 -10.60
N LYS A 74 5.32 -22.05 -10.93
CA LYS A 74 6.49 -21.46 -11.57
C LYS A 74 7.68 -21.37 -10.63
N TYR A 75 7.48 -20.89 -9.40
CA TYR A 75 8.54 -20.65 -8.42
C TYR A 75 8.56 -21.74 -7.32
N LYS A 76 8.46 -23.00 -7.75
CA LYS A 76 8.24 -24.15 -6.86
C LYS A 76 9.29 -24.31 -5.76
N TYR A 77 10.55 -23.99 -6.06
CA TYR A 77 11.67 -24.23 -5.16
C TYR A 77 12.11 -22.99 -4.39
N ASN A 78 11.59 -21.81 -4.76
CA ASN A 78 12.07 -20.51 -4.28
C ASN A 78 13.61 -20.42 -4.35
N SER A 79 14.15 -20.97 -5.44
CA SER A 79 15.60 -21.07 -5.68
C SER A 79 16.24 -19.69 -5.88
N THR A 80 17.57 -19.62 -5.89
CA THR A 80 18.27 -18.37 -6.26
C THR A 80 17.83 -17.85 -7.63
N ASN A 81 17.61 -18.74 -8.60
CA ASN A 81 17.12 -18.35 -9.92
C ASN A 81 15.68 -17.84 -9.87
N ASP A 82 14.80 -18.47 -9.08
CA ASP A 82 13.41 -18.03 -8.90
C ASP A 82 13.37 -16.61 -8.32
N ARG A 83 14.25 -16.32 -7.34
CA ARG A 83 14.42 -15.00 -6.74
C ARG A 83 14.84 -13.98 -7.79
N ILE A 84 15.93 -14.24 -8.51
CA ILE A 84 16.43 -13.35 -9.57
C ILE A 84 15.35 -13.10 -10.64
N GLU A 85 14.62 -14.13 -11.07
CA GLU A 85 13.57 -13.98 -12.07
C GLU A 85 12.43 -13.10 -11.57
N SER A 86 11.92 -13.37 -10.37
CA SER A 86 10.83 -12.58 -9.80
C SER A 86 11.22 -11.12 -9.51
N GLU A 87 12.49 -10.86 -9.17
CA GLU A 87 13.06 -9.51 -9.03
C GLU A 87 13.05 -8.79 -10.38
N ARG A 88 13.51 -9.46 -11.46
CA ARG A 88 13.42 -8.90 -12.83
C ARG A 88 11.98 -8.59 -13.25
N VAL A 89 11.02 -9.44 -12.89
CA VAL A 89 9.60 -9.18 -13.17
C VAL A 89 9.11 -7.99 -12.36
N ALA A 90 9.48 -7.88 -11.07
CA ALA A 90 9.13 -6.75 -10.23
C ALA A 90 9.67 -5.43 -10.78
N ASP A 91 10.92 -5.39 -11.26
CA ASP A 91 11.50 -4.24 -11.94
C ASP A 91 10.69 -3.83 -13.17
N SER A 92 10.35 -4.79 -14.04
CA SER A 92 9.57 -4.53 -15.24
C SER A 92 8.17 -4.00 -14.90
N LEU A 93 7.50 -4.55 -13.89
CA LEU A 93 6.20 -4.07 -13.42
C LEU A 93 6.31 -2.63 -12.92
N ILE A 94 7.27 -2.34 -12.04
CA ILE A 94 7.47 -0.98 -11.51
C ILE A 94 7.71 0.03 -12.63
N LEU A 95 8.48 -0.35 -13.65
CA LEU A 95 8.84 0.53 -14.76
C LEU A 95 7.71 0.72 -15.78
N ASN A 96 6.86 -0.28 -15.99
CA ASN A 96 5.95 -0.31 -17.15
C ASN A 96 4.46 -0.28 -16.79
N ASP A 97 4.05 -0.83 -15.65
CA ASP A 97 2.65 -0.89 -15.23
C ASP A 97 2.15 0.52 -14.86
N PRO A 98 1.07 1.02 -15.48
CA PRO A 98 0.50 2.33 -15.17
C PRO A 98 0.17 2.54 -13.69
N TYR A 99 -0.23 1.47 -12.98
CA TYR A 99 -0.48 1.52 -11.54
C TYR A 99 0.80 1.92 -10.80
N TYR A 100 1.91 1.20 -10.99
CA TYR A 100 3.15 1.51 -10.29
C TYR A 100 3.74 2.85 -10.75
N LYS A 101 3.59 3.20 -12.02
CA LYS A 101 3.95 4.56 -12.49
C LYS A 101 3.22 5.64 -11.71
N SER A 102 1.92 5.49 -11.45
CA SER A 102 1.15 6.45 -10.66
C SER A 102 1.61 6.52 -9.20
N ILE A 103 2.01 5.38 -8.61
CA ILE A 103 2.56 5.31 -7.24
C ILE A 103 3.83 6.15 -7.15
N PHE A 104 4.75 6.00 -8.11
CA PHE A 104 6.06 6.67 -8.07
C PHE A 104 6.08 8.03 -8.76
N ALA A 105 4.95 8.49 -9.30
CA ALA A 105 4.83 9.83 -9.89
C ALA A 105 4.91 10.94 -8.83
N ASN A 106 4.58 10.62 -7.56
CA ASN A 106 4.59 11.57 -6.45
C ASN A 106 5.52 11.09 -5.33
N THR A 107 6.10 12.05 -4.60
CA THR A 107 6.87 11.75 -3.37
C THR A 107 5.99 11.38 -2.20
N THR A 108 4.73 11.84 -2.20
CA THR A 108 3.72 11.55 -1.18
C THR A 108 2.41 11.20 -1.86
N ASN A 109 1.84 10.08 -1.47
CA ASN A 109 0.54 9.59 -1.92
C ASN A 109 -0.45 9.58 -0.76
N TYR A 110 -1.69 9.94 -1.06
CA TYR A 110 -2.80 9.87 -0.15
C TYR A 110 -3.73 8.73 -0.56
N TRP A 111 -4.30 8.07 0.44
CA TRP A 111 -5.17 6.92 0.26
C TRP A 111 -6.44 7.07 1.08
N ILE A 112 -7.56 6.68 0.50
CA ILE A 112 -8.84 6.51 1.20
C ILE A 112 -9.31 5.09 0.92
N ILE A 113 -9.59 4.32 1.95
CA ILE A 113 -10.21 3.01 1.85
C ILE A 113 -11.59 3.12 2.47
N SER A 114 -12.63 2.72 1.75
CA SER A 114 -13.98 2.62 2.28
C SER A 114 -14.27 1.17 2.67
N HIS A 115 -14.63 0.96 3.93
CA HIS A 115 -15.07 -0.33 4.45
C HIS A 115 -16.40 -0.77 3.85
N GLN A 116 -17.31 0.18 3.64
CA GLN A 116 -18.68 -0.11 3.16
C GLN A 116 -18.69 -0.79 1.80
N ASN A 117 -17.93 -0.24 0.84
CA ASN A 117 -17.88 -0.75 -0.53
C ASN A 117 -16.59 -1.52 -0.87
N LYS A 118 -15.71 -1.73 0.12
CA LYS A 118 -14.43 -2.43 -0.04
C LYS A 118 -13.60 -1.86 -1.20
N THR A 119 -13.54 -0.54 -1.32
CA THR A 119 -12.82 0.16 -2.39
C THR A 119 -11.68 0.97 -1.82
N MET A 120 -10.54 0.94 -2.51
CA MET A 120 -9.36 1.75 -2.24
C MET A 120 -9.23 2.82 -3.32
N TYR A 121 -9.14 4.07 -2.89
CA TYR A 121 -8.94 5.23 -3.73
C TYR A 121 -7.51 5.73 -3.54
N GLY A 122 -6.70 5.57 -4.57
CA GLY A 122 -5.34 6.06 -4.65
C GLY A 122 -4.49 5.31 -5.68
N PRO A 123 -3.22 5.71 -5.84
CA PRO A 123 -2.57 6.83 -5.15
C PRO A 123 -3.16 8.18 -5.55
N LEU A 124 -3.51 9.03 -4.58
CA LEU A 124 -4.04 10.37 -4.83
C LEU A 124 -2.98 11.42 -4.51
N THR A 125 -3.00 12.52 -5.26
CA THR A 125 -2.41 13.79 -4.82
C THR A 125 -3.21 14.38 -3.66
N LYS A 126 -2.63 15.37 -2.97
CA LYS A 126 -3.29 16.07 -1.85
C LYS A 126 -4.63 16.69 -2.27
N GLU A 127 -4.67 17.36 -3.42
CA GLU A 127 -5.91 17.97 -3.94
C GLU A 127 -6.98 16.92 -4.25
N GLU A 128 -6.59 15.83 -4.93
CA GLU A 128 -7.49 14.73 -5.26
C GLU A 128 -8.03 14.04 -4.01
N TYR A 129 -7.21 13.90 -2.98
CA TYR A 129 -7.61 13.37 -1.69
C TYR A 129 -8.69 14.24 -1.03
N PHE A 130 -8.51 15.56 -0.96
CA PHE A 130 -9.54 16.44 -0.39
C PHE A 130 -10.83 16.43 -1.21
N ARG A 131 -10.73 16.40 -2.55
CA ARG A 131 -11.89 16.25 -3.43
C ARG A 131 -12.62 14.93 -3.18
N LYS A 132 -11.89 13.82 -3.10
CA LYS A 132 -12.45 12.48 -2.90
C LYS A 132 -13.03 12.34 -1.48
N ARG A 133 -12.44 12.95 -0.46
CA ARG A 133 -13.01 13.01 0.89
C ARG A 133 -14.39 13.65 0.91
N LYS A 134 -14.53 14.80 0.23
CA LYS A 134 -15.83 15.49 0.10
C LYS A 134 -16.86 14.63 -0.63
N GLU A 135 -16.46 14.00 -1.74
CA GLU A 135 -17.31 13.09 -2.52
C GLU A 135 -17.81 11.90 -1.69
N LEU A 136 -16.91 11.26 -0.93
CA LEU A 136 -17.20 10.10 -0.10
C LEU A 136 -17.82 10.47 1.26
N LYS A 137 -17.97 11.76 1.56
CA LYS A 137 -18.45 12.27 2.86
C LYS A 137 -17.65 11.71 4.04
N VAL A 138 -16.32 11.64 3.88
CA VAL A 138 -15.42 11.25 4.98
C VAL A 138 -15.58 12.26 6.11
N PRO A 139 -15.82 11.83 7.36
CA PRO A 139 -16.04 12.75 8.48
C PRO A 139 -14.87 13.70 8.69
N ASP A 140 -15.16 14.95 9.09
CA ASP A 140 -14.14 16.00 9.25
C ASP A 140 -13.21 15.73 10.45
N GLU A 141 -13.73 15.03 11.46
CA GLU A 141 -12.96 14.56 12.62
C GLU A 141 -11.94 13.49 12.25
N LEU A 142 -12.19 12.70 11.19
CA LEU A 142 -11.25 11.71 10.68
C LEU A 142 -10.25 12.40 9.76
N LYS A 143 -9.19 12.99 10.33
CA LYS A 143 -8.17 13.72 9.57
C LYS A 143 -6.77 13.24 9.90
N LEU A 144 -5.95 13.21 8.86
CA LEU A 144 -4.51 12.98 8.96
C LEU A 144 -3.87 14.26 9.49
N GLU A 145 -2.95 14.12 10.44
CA GLU A 145 -2.07 15.17 10.92
C GLU A 145 -0.93 15.33 9.92
N GLU A 146 -1.12 16.23 8.96
CA GLU A 146 -0.03 16.64 8.08
C GLU A 146 1.14 17.10 8.94
N GLY A 147 2.23 16.31 8.97
CA GLY A 147 3.42 16.68 9.70
C GLY A 147 3.84 18.08 9.28
N ASN A 148 4.00 18.98 10.26
CA ASN A 148 4.59 20.28 10.01
C ASN A 148 5.98 20.04 9.39
N GLU A 149 6.17 20.50 8.15
CA GLU A 149 7.50 20.60 7.53
C GLU A 149 8.38 21.57 8.32
#